data_AF-A0A8T4JCM3-F1
#
_entry.id   AF-A0A8T4JCM3-F1
#
_cell.length_a   1.000
_cell.length_b   1.000
_cell.length_c   1.000
_cell.angle_alpha   90.00
_cell.angle_beta   90.00
_cell.angle_gamma   90.00
#
_symmetry.space_group_name_H-M   'P 1'
#
loop_
_entity.id
_entity.type
_entity.pdbx_description
1 polymer ?
#
loop_
_entity_poly.entity_id
_entity_poly.type
_entity_poly.pdbx_seq_one_letter_code
_entity_poly.pdbx_strand_id
1 'polypeptide(L)' 'MNNMNTFYKFDDSKPRVGSQTCAFRTEKDIKEFLKIVGIPKHNTQSVYRIQGTVVEDDGSPDGLVVRVEEAEKLYTPKES' A
#
# COMPACT_ATOMS: atom_id res chain seq x y z
N MET A 1 15.66 8.58 -16.76
CA MET A 1 14.77 7.50 -16.31
C MET A 1 14.29 7.90 -14.93
N ASN A 2 13.02 8.26 -14.77
CA ASN A 2 12.47 8.54 -13.45
C ASN A 2 12.39 7.20 -12.72
N ASN A 3 13.23 7.01 -11.70
CA ASN A 3 13.12 5.88 -10.80
C ASN A 3 11.84 6.07 -9.99
N MET A 4 10.72 5.54 -10.47
CA MET A 4 9.49 5.49 -9.71
C MET A 4 9.67 4.49 -8.58
N ASN A 5 9.56 4.96 -7.34
CA ASN A 5 9.70 4.09 -6.18
C ASN A 5 8.42 3.26 -6.01
N THR A 6 8.58 2.01 -5.58
CA THR A 6 7.46 1.09 -5.35
C THR A 6 7.11 1.03 -3.86
N PHE A 7 5.82 1.11 -3.56
CA PHE A 7 5.22 1.10 -2.23
C PHE A 7 3.99 0.19 -2.20
N TYR A 8 3.45 -0.04 -1.01
CA TYR A 8 2.34 -0.97 -0.83
C TYR A 8 1.23 -0.35 -0.01
N LYS A 9 -0.03 -0.64 -0.33
CA LYS A 9 -1.17 -0.15 0.44
C LYS A 9 -2.19 -1.25 0.64
N PHE A 10 -2.74 -1.30 1.82
CA PHE A 10 -3.91 -2.12 2.14
C PHE A 10 -5.11 -1.19 2.30
N ASP A 11 -6.14 -1.38 1.47
CA ASP A 11 -7.33 -0.51 1.46
C ASP A 11 -8.52 -1.21 0.81
N ASP A 12 -9.73 -0.72 1.09
CA ASP A 12 -10.97 -1.13 0.44
C ASP A 12 -11.06 -0.64 -1.01
N SER A 13 -10.37 0.45 -1.34
CA SER A 13 -10.46 1.11 -2.63
C SER A 13 -9.12 1.22 -3.36
N LYS A 14 -9.16 1.14 -4.69
CA LYS A 14 -7.96 1.33 -5.52
C LYS A 14 -7.45 2.78 -5.36
N PRO A 15 -6.16 2.97 -5.02
CA PRO A 15 -5.56 4.31 -4.93
C PRO A 15 -5.70 5.08 -6.25
N ARG A 16 -6.02 6.37 -6.16
CA ARG A 16 -6.24 7.22 -7.34
C ARG A 16 -4.94 7.89 -7.77
N VAL A 17 -4.64 7.85 -9.07
CA VAL A 17 -3.50 8.58 -9.64
C VAL A 17 -3.63 10.08 -9.35
N GLY A 18 -2.53 10.71 -8.96
CA GLY A 18 -2.44 12.12 -8.57
C GLY A 18 -2.80 12.41 -7.12
N SER A 19 -3.45 11.47 -6.41
CA SER A 19 -3.79 11.61 -4.98
C SER A 19 -2.61 11.26 -4.08
N GLN A 20 -2.64 11.77 -2.84
CA GLN A 20 -1.73 11.35 -1.79
C GLN A 20 -2.37 10.23 -0.97
N THR A 21 -1.59 9.21 -0.61
CA THR A 21 -2.04 8.13 0.26
C THR A 21 -0.94 7.64 1.18
N CYS A 22 -1.33 7.19 2.36
CA CYS A 22 -0.42 6.43 3.23
C CYS A 22 -0.06 5.09 2.57
N ALA A 23 1.19 4.66 2.71
CA ALA A 23 1.71 3.44 2.13
C ALA A 23 2.82 2.82 3.00
N PHE A 24 2.96 1.51 2.89
CA PHE A 24 4.06 0.74 3.42
C PHE A 24 5.28 0.82 2.50
N ARG A 25 6.46 0.86 3.13
CA ARG A 25 7.74 0.97 2.43
C ARG A 25 8.08 -0.29 1.64
N THR A 26 7.78 -1.47 2.18
CA THR A 26 8.10 -2.75 1.55
C THR A 26 6.93 -3.73 1.56
N GLU A 27 7.03 -4.77 0.71
CA GLU A 27 6.06 -5.87 0.70
C GLU A 27 6.09 -6.67 2.01
N LYS A 28 7.24 -6.68 2.69
CA LYS A 28 7.39 -7.35 3.98
C LYS A 28 6.58 -6.63 5.05
N ASP A 29 6.67 -5.30 5.10
CA ASP A 29 5.99 -4.48 6.13
C ASP A 29 4.47 -4.66 6.07
N ILE A 30 3.89 -4.59 4.87
CA ILE A 30 2.44 -4.82 4.69
C ILE A 30 2.04 -6.26 5.03
N LYS A 31 2.88 -7.26 4.73
CA LYS A 31 2.61 -8.66 5.11
C LYS A 31 2.67 -8.86 6.63
N GLU A 32 3.61 -8.21 7.32
CA GLU A 32 3.69 -8.25 8.78
C GLU A 32 2.49 -7.55 9.41
N PHE A 33 2.09 -6.39 8.90
CA PHE A 33 0.87 -5.70 9.31
C PHE A 33 -0.37 -6.60 9.17
N LEU A 34 -0.56 -7.23 8.00
CA LEU A 34 -1.71 -8.11 7.75
C LEU A 34 -1.78 -9.33 8.68
N LYS A 35 -0.64 -9.84 9.15
CA LYS A 35 -0.60 -10.91 10.16
C LYS A 35 -1.06 -10.43 11.53
N ILE A 36 -0.81 -9.17 11.87
CA ILE A 36 -1.15 -8.58 13.17
C ILE A 36 -2.62 -8.17 13.22
N VAL A 37 -3.09 -7.42 12.22
CA VAL A 37 -4.45 -6.85 12.24
C VAL A 37 -5.54 -7.89 11.94
N GLY A 38 -5.16 -9.01 11.33
CA GLY A 38 -6.12 -9.97 10.79
C GLY A 38 -6.80 -9.40 9.55
N ILE A 39 -7.06 -10.26 8.57
CA ILE A 39 -7.73 -9.84 7.34
C ILE A 39 -9.23 -9.78 7.63
N PRO A 40 -9.91 -8.63 7.45
CA PRO A 40 -11.34 -8.56 7.74
C PRO A 40 -12.13 -9.55 6.89
N LYS A 41 -13.09 -10.21 7.54
CA LYS A 41 -13.98 -11.25 6.98
C LYS A 41 -14.74 -10.85 5.72
N HIS A 42 -14.92 -9.55 5.52
CA HIS A 42 -15.56 -9.01 4.34
C HIS A 42 -14.47 -8.69 3.32
N ASN A 43 -14.37 -9.53 2.29
CA ASN A 43 -13.35 -9.59 1.23
C ASN A 43 -13.19 -8.31 0.36
N THR A 44 -13.49 -7.13 0.90
CA THR A 44 -13.47 -5.82 0.23
C THR A 44 -12.07 -5.24 0.16
N GLN A 45 -11.23 -5.55 1.16
CA GLN A 45 -9.88 -5.00 1.24
C GLN A 45 -8.91 -5.73 0.32
N SER A 46 -8.03 -4.97 -0.31
CA SER A 46 -7.04 -5.48 -1.25
C SER A 46 -5.68 -4.87 -0.98
N VAL A 47 -4.64 -5.61 -1.33
CA VAL A 47 -3.28 -5.10 -1.38
C VAL A 47 -3.02 -4.53 -2.76
N TYR A 48 -2.55 -3.28 -2.79
CA TYR A 48 -2.15 -2.58 -3.99
C TYR A 48 -0.65 -2.32 -3.98
N ARG A 49 -0.01 -2.54 -5.12
CA ARG A 49 1.32 -2.00 -5.43
C ARG A 49 1.14 -0.60 -5.98
N ILE A 50 1.81 0.36 -5.39
CA ILE A 50 1.76 1.78 -5.77
C ILE A 50 3.15 2.16 -6.29
N GLN A 51 3.19 2.86 -7.42
CA GLN A 51 4.38 3.60 -7.82
C GLN A 51 4.11 5.09 -7.65
N GLY A 52 5.12 5.82 -7.19
CA GLY A 52 4.97 7.26 -7.01
C GLY A 52 6.16 7.94 -6.36
N THR A 53 5.91 9.15 -5.91
CA THR A 53 6.90 9.98 -5.21
C THR A 53 6.53 10.12 -3.73
N VAL A 54 7.53 9.93 -2.85
CA VAL A 54 7.37 10.17 -1.41
C VAL A 54 7.17 11.66 -1.17
N VAL A 55 6.09 12.01 -0.48
CA VAL A 55 5.77 13.36 -0.02
C VAL A 55 6.20 13.54 1.43
N GLU A 56 5.95 12.54 2.27
CA GLU A 56 6.35 12.51 3.68
C GLU A 56 6.84 11.12 4.07
N ASP A 57 7.76 11.08 5.03
CA ASP A 57 8.37 9.88 5.58
C ASP A 57 8.69 10.10 7.06
N ASP A 58 7.97 9.41 7.96
CA ASP A 58 8.23 9.46 9.41
C ASP A 58 9.24 8.40 9.91
N GLY A 59 9.76 7.56 9.02
CA GLY A 59 10.72 6.50 9.32
C GLY A 59 10.12 5.15 9.73
N SER A 60 8.80 5.06 9.95
CA SER A 60 8.12 3.81 10.28
C SER A 60 7.80 2.95 9.05
N PRO A 61 7.38 1.68 9.23
CA PRO A 61 7.04 0.78 8.14
C PRO A 61 5.87 1.25 7.26
N ASP A 62 4.86 1.90 7.84
CA ASP A 62 3.64 2.43 7.19
C ASP A 62 3.58 3.96 7.11
N GLY A 63 4.63 4.64 7.58
CA GLY A 63 4.73 6.09 7.70
C GLY A 63 5.08 6.86 6.44
N LEU A 64 4.83 6.29 5.25
CA LEU A 64 5.03 7.01 4.00
C LEU A 64 3.73 7.63 3.52
N VAL A 65 3.78 8.89 3.12
CA VAL A 65 2.75 9.51 2.28
C VAL A 65 3.28 9.57 0.86
N VAL A 66 2.60 8.91 -0.07
CA VAL A 66 3.03 8.78 -1.47
C VAL A 66 2.01 9.47 -2.37
N ARG A 67 2.51 10.34 -3.27
CA ARG A 67 1.73 10.83 -4.40
C ARG A 67 1.70 9.75 -5.48
N VAL A 68 0.52 9.17 -5.70
CA VAL A 68 0.31 8.02 -6.60
C VAL A 68 0.52 8.43 -8.06
N GLU A 69 1.38 7.71 -8.75
CA GLU A 69 1.56 7.81 -10.21
C GLU A 69 0.98 6.58 -10.91
N GLU A 70 1.15 5.40 -10.30
CA GLU A 70 0.53 4.16 -10.75
C GLU A 70 0.01 3.35 -9.55
N ALA A 71 -1.06 2.59 -9.76
CA ALA A 71 -1.55 1.64 -8.77
C ALA A 71 -2.05 0.36 -9.45
N GLU A 72 -1.62 -0.78 -8.92
CA GLU A 72 -1.99 -2.12 -9.38
C GLU A 72 -2.51 -2.94 -8.20
N LYS A 73 -3.61 -3.66 -8.38
CA LYS A 73 -4.11 -4.60 -7.38
C LYS A 73 -3.29 -5.88 -7.45
N LEU A 74 -2.61 -6.25 -6.36
CA LEU A 74 -1.84 -7.48 -6.29
C LEU A 74 -2.73 -8.68 -5.91
N TYR A 75 -3.45 -8.57 -4.80
CA TYR A 75 -4.33 -9.63 -4.33
C TYR A 75 -5.34 -9.12 -3.31
N THR A 76 -6.39 -9.92 -3.10
CA THR A 76 -7.25 -9.82 -1.93
C THR A 76 -6.80 -10.89 -0.95
N PRO A 77 -6.32 -10.53 0.25
CA PRO A 77 -5.96 -11.52 1.24
C PRO A 77 -7.21 -12.35 1.59
N LYS A 78 -7.11 -13.68 1.55
CA LYS A 78 -8.19 -14.59 1.97
C LYS A 78 -7.90 -15.06 3.39
N GLU A 79 -8.94 -15.25 4.21
CA GLU A 79 -8.80 -16.08 5.43
C GLU A 79 -8.21 -17.44 5.00
N SER A 80 -7.06 -17.80 5.59
CA SER A 80 -6.46 -19.14 5.43
C SER A 80 -7.10 -20.12 6.39
#